data_AF-A0A410WZV2-F1
#
_entry.id   AF-A0A410WZV2-F1
#
_cell.length_a   1.000
_cell.length_b   1.000
_cell.length_c   1.000
_cell.angle_alpha   90.00
_cell.angle_beta   90.00
_cell.angle_gamma   90.00
#
_symmetry.space_group_name_H-M   'P 1'
#
loop_
_entity.id
_entity.type
_entity.pdbx_description
1 polymer ?
#
loop_
_entity_poly.entity_id
_entity_poly.type
_entity_poly.pdbx_seq_one_letter_code
_entity_poly.pdbx_strand_id
1 'polypeptide(L)'
;MKIGELSARTGVSIRSLRYYEEQGLLAPVRGDNGYREYTSFAVEQVRTIQLYLGLGLNTEQISGFLHCVLMNNEAFCSEVLPVYKQKLSEIEEQIGVLQSIKSNLEERIHYILNNGTKEEKFQ
;
A
#
# COMPACT_ATOMS: atom_id res chain seq x y z
N MET A 1 -23.04 12.36 -2.63
CA MET A 1 -21.94 12.40 -3.63
C MET A 1 -21.88 11.09 -4.42
N LYS A 2 -21.85 11.12 -5.76
CA LYS A 2 -21.75 9.90 -6.58
C LYS A 2 -20.31 9.35 -6.61
N ILE A 3 -20.13 8.08 -7.00
CA ILE A 3 -18.79 7.46 -7.07
C ILE A 3 -17.81 8.21 -7.99
N GLY A 4 -18.29 8.80 -9.09
CA GLY A 4 -17.45 9.59 -9.99
C GLY A 4 -16.95 10.89 -9.36
N GLU A 5 -17.77 11.53 -8.53
CA GLU A 5 -17.39 12.73 -7.78
C GLU A 5 -16.43 12.37 -6.64
N LEU A 6 -16.64 11.23 -5.95
CA LEU A 6 -15.68 10.71 -4.96
C LEU A 6 -14.32 10.43 -5.61
N SER A 7 -14.32 9.82 -6.79
CA SER A 7 -13.10 9.58 -7.60
C SER A 7 -12.38 10.88 -7.92
N ALA A 8 -13.09 11.90 -8.42
CA ALA A 8 -12.51 13.20 -8.71
C ALA A 8 -11.91 13.90 -7.47
N ARG A 9 -12.57 13.79 -6.30
CA ARG A 9 -12.12 14.45 -5.06
C ARG A 9 -10.95 13.75 -4.36
N THR A 10 -10.80 12.45 -4.59
CA THR A 10 -9.77 11.62 -3.93
C THR A 10 -8.61 11.29 -4.86
N GLY A 11 -8.77 11.44 -6.18
CA GLY A 11 -7.81 10.98 -7.18
C GLY A 11 -7.79 9.45 -7.38
N VAL A 12 -8.60 8.72 -6.60
CA VAL A 12 -8.67 7.26 -6.67
C VAL A 12 -9.59 6.83 -7.81
N SER A 13 -9.17 5.85 -8.60
CA SER A 13 -9.97 5.35 -9.73
C SER A 13 -11.32 4.77 -9.25
N ILE A 14 -12.36 4.89 -10.08
CA ILE A 14 -13.67 4.26 -9.79
C ILE A 14 -13.51 2.75 -9.55
N ARG A 15 -12.62 2.07 -10.29
CA ARG A 15 -12.31 0.65 -10.10
C ARG A 15 -11.79 0.37 -8.68
N SER A 16 -10.84 1.17 -8.21
CA SER A 16 -10.28 1.06 -6.86
C SER A 16 -11.33 1.36 -5.79
N LEU A 17 -12.20 2.36 -6.00
CA LEU A 17 -13.31 2.64 -5.08
C LEU A 17 -14.29 1.47 -4.97
N ARG A 18 -14.62 0.83 -6.10
CA ARG A 18 -15.44 -0.40 -6.09
C ARG A 18 -14.75 -1.55 -5.38
N TYR A 19 -13.44 -1.70 -5.58
CA TYR A 19 -12.66 -2.67 -4.84
C TYR A 19 -12.70 -2.39 -3.33
N TYR A 20 -12.62 -1.13 -2.89
CA TYR A 20 -12.80 -0.79 -1.47
C TYR A 20 -14.20 -1.12 -0.95
N GLU A 21 -15.26 -0.95 -1.77
CA GLU A 21 -16.60 -1.42 -1.42
C GLU A 21 -16.65 -2.94 -1.23
N GLU A 22 -16.05 -3.70 -2.15
CA GLU A 22 -16.00 -5.17 -2.10
C GLU A 22 -15.25 -5.67 -0.86
N GLN A 23 -14.21 -4.96 -0.44
CA GLN A 23 -13.43 -5.25 0.76
C GLN A 23 -14.06 -4.71 2.05
N GLY A 24 -15.28 -4.14 1.98
CA GLY A 24 -15.97 -3.57 3.15
C GLY A 24 -15.34 -2.30 3.73
N LEU A 25 -14.33 -1.75 3.05
CA LEU A 25 -13.61 -0.54 3.46
C LEU A 25 -14.35 0.74 3.13
N LEU A 26 -15.39 0.67 2.29
CA LEU A 26 -16.19 1.81 1.88
C LEU A 26 -17.65 1.36 1.68
N ALA A 27 -18.61 2.12 2.19
CA ALA A 27 -20.02 1.79 2.05
C ALA A 27 -20.82 3.02 1.59
N PRO A 28 -21.51 2.96 0.45
CA PRO A 28 -22.46 4.01 0.09
C PRO A 28 -23.75 3.86 0.90
N VAL A 29 -24.39 5.00 1.18
CA VAL A 29 -25.75 5.08 1.68
C VAL A 29 -26.73 5.18 0.52
N ARG A 30 -27.97 4.70 0.71
CA ARG A 30 -29.05 4.99 -0.24
C ARG A 30 -29.62 6.37 0.10
N GLY A 31 -29.54 7.30 -0.85
CA GLY A 31 -30.19 8.60 -0.72
C GLY A 31 -31.70 8.50 -0.89
N ASP A 32 -32.41 9.58 -0.52
CA ASP A 32 -33.88 9.67 -0.65
C ASP A 32 -34.37 9.51 -2.10
N ASN A 33 -33.49 9.80 -3.06
CA ASN A 33 -33.68 9.63 -4.50
C ASN A 33 -33.48 8.17 -4.98
N GLY A 34 -33.17 7.23 -4.08
CA GLY A 34 -32.90 5.81 -4.38
C GLY A 34 -31.51 5.52 -4.95
N TYR A 35 -30.68 6.53 -5.19
CA TYR A 35 -29.32 6.34 -5.72
C TYR A 35 -28.31 6.05 -4.60
N ARG A 36 -27.22 5.35 -4.96
CA ARG A 36 -26.08 5.12 -4.07
C ARG A 36 -25.25 6.39 -3.99
N GLU A 37 -25.08 6.89 -2.76
CA GLU A 37 -24.34 8.10 -2.47
C GLU A 37 -23.31 7.89 -1.37
N TYR A 38 -22.20 8.59 -1.49
CA TYR A 38 -21.17 8.70 -0.49
C TYR A 38 -21.36 9.97 0.32
N THR A 39 -21.08 9.88 1.61
CA THR A 39 -21.02 11.03 2.52
C THR A 39 -19.74 11.82 2.27
N SER A 40 -19.65 13.03 2.84
CA SER A 40 -18.40 13.81 2.82
C SER A 40 -17.25 13.07 3.52
N PHE A 41 -17.56 12.29 4.56
CA PHE A 41 -16.61 11.46 5.31
C PHE A 41 -15.91 10.39 4.45
N ALA A 42 -16.57 9.92 3.38
CA ALA A 42 -15.98 8.97 2.45
C ALA A 42 -14.65 9.48 1.83
N VAL A 43 -14.47 10.80 1.71
CA VAL A 43 -13.20 11.38 1.22
C VAL A 43 -12.07 11.12 2.20
N GLU A 44 -12.32 11.33 3.49
CA GLU A 44 -11.34 11.07 4.56
C GLU A 44 -11.04 9.59 4.64
N GLN A 45 -12.07 8.75 4.66
CA GLN A 45 -11.95 7.29 4.63
C GLN A 45 -11.06 6.80 3.47
N VAL A 46 -11.28 7.29 2.24
CA VAL A 46 -10.46 6.93 1.09
C VAL A 46 -9.01 7.42 1.22
N ARG A 47 -8.77 8.62 1.75
CA ARG A 47 -7.42 9.14 1.98
C ARG A 47 -6.68 8.32 3.04
N THR A 48 -7.37 7.92 4.10
CA THR A 48 -6.85 7.03 5.15
C THR A 48 -6.50 5.65 4.57
N ILE A 49 -7.35 5.08 3.71
CA ILE A 49 -7.02 3.84 2.99
C ILE A 49 -5.75 4.03 2.14
N GLN A 50 -5.64 5.13 1.38
CA GLN A 50 -4.45 5.42 0.56
C GLN A 50 -3.18 5.57 1.39
N LEU A 51 -3.25 6.20 2.56
CA LEU A 51 -2.14 6.32 3.49
C LEU A 51 -1.59 4.93 3.87
N TYR A 52 -2.46 4.03 4.31
CA TYR A 52 -2.06 2.69 4.74
C TYR A 52 -1.59 1.79 3.59
N LEU A 53 -2.21 1.91 2.41
CA LEU A 53 -1.69 1.26 1.20
C LEU A 53 -0.28 1.77 0.84
N GLY A 54 -0.01 3.06 1.06
CA GLY A 54 1.31 3.66 0.90
C GLY A 54 2.37 3.13 1.87
N LEU A 55 1.96 2.62 3.04
CA LEU A 55 2.82 1.89 3.99
C LEU A 55 3.04 0.41 3.60
N GLY A 56 2.47 -0.02 2.48
CA GLY A 56 2.58 -1.39 1.99
C GLY A 56 1.63 -2.38 2.68
N LEU A 57 0.63 -1.89 3.42
CA LEU A 57 -0.45 -2.72 3.93
C LEU A 57 -1.41 -3.09 2.79
N ASN A 58 -2.09 -4.21 2.94
CA ASN A 58 -3.14 -4.63 2.02
C ASN A 58 -4.54 -4.27 2.55
N THR A 59 -5.57 -4.39 1.72
CA THR A 59 -6.95 -4.01 2.09
C THR A 59 -7.54 -4.85 3.22
N GLU A 60 -7.13 -6.12 3.34
CA GLU A 60 -7.57 -7.01 4.42
C GLU A 60 -7.01 -6.53 5.76
N GLN A 61 -5.70 -6.27 5.84
CA GLN A 61 -5.04 -5.70 7.01
C GLN A 61 -5.70 -4.36 7.43
N ILE A 62 -5.95 -3.48 6.47
CA ILE A 62 -6.58 -2.18 6.72
C ILE A 62 -7.99 -2.36 7.29
N SER A 63 -8.77 -3.30 6.78
CA SER A 63 -10.15 -3.54 7.24
C SER A 63 -10.23 -3.87 8.73
N GLY A 64 -9.19 -4.50 9.29
CA GLY A 64 -9.12 -4.89 10.69
C GLY A 64 -9.12 -3.72 11.68
N PHE A 65 -8.70 -2.52 11.27
CA PHE A 65 -8.58 -1.37 12.17
C PHE A 65 -9.10 -0.04 11.61
N LEU A 66 -9.49 0.01 10.33
CA LEU A 66 -9.91 1.25 9.65
C LEU A 66 -11.00 2.01 10.42
N HIS A 67 -11.99 1.32 10.97
CA HIS A 67 -13.05 1.97 11.73
C HIS A 67 -12.52 2.67 12.99
N CYS A 68 -11.60 2.04 13.72
CA CYS A 68 -11.05 2.61 14.94
C CYS A 68 -10.28 3.91 14.65
N VAL A 69 -9.37 3.88 13.66
CA VAL A 69 -8.49 5.02 13.34
C VAL A 69 -9.23 6.19 12.68
N LEU A 70 -10.42 5.95 12.11
CA LEU A 70 -11.28 7.00 11.61
C LEU A 70 -12.12 7.68 12.69
N MET A 71 -12.36 6.98 13.81
CA MET A 71 -13.19 7.49 14.92
C MET A 71 -12.35 7.99 16.09
N ASN A 72 -11.06 7.63 16.14
CA ASN A 72 -10.16 7.90 17.25
C ASN A 72 -8.77 8.27 16.73
N ASN A 73 -7.93 8.82 17.61
CA ASN A 73 -6.51 8.92 17.32
C ASN A 73 -5.92 7.50 17.20
N GLU A 74 -5.08 7.27 16.19
CA GLU A 74 -4.41 5.99 15.91
C GLU A 74 -3.75 5.37 17.14
N ALA A 75 -3.20 6.20 18.04
CA ALA A 75 -2.56 5.76 19.28
C ALA A 75 -3.50 4.97 20.22
N PHE A 76 -4.82 5.06 20.05
CA PHE A 76 -5.81 4.31 20.83
C PHE A 76 -6.28 3.02 20.16
N CYS A 77 -5.85 2.74 18.94
CA CYS A 77 -6.25 1.56 18.17
C CYS A 77 -5.21 0.45 18.32
N SER A 78 -5.43 -0.42 19.31
CA SER A 78 -4.50 -1.49 19.68
C SER A 78 -4.26 -2.52 18.57
N GLU A 79 -5.19 -2.60 17.61
CA GLU A 79 -5.17 -3.49 16.44
C GLU A 79 -4.10 -3.07 15.42
N VAL A 80 -3.67 -1.80 15.43
CA VAL A 80 -2.71 -1.26 14.45
C VAL A 80 -1.29 -1.78 14.71
N LEU A 81 -0.88 -1.84 15.98
CA LEU A 81 0.50 -2.14 16.34
C LEU A 81 0.97 -3.55 15.88
N PRO A 82 0.19 -4.63 16.05
CA PRO A 82 0.56 -5.94 15.51
C PRO A 82 0.74 -5.92 13.99
N VAL A 83 -0.12 -5.20 13.26
CA VAL A 83 -0.03 -5.07 11.80
C VAL A 83 1.26 -4.37 11.39
N TYR A 84 1.62 -3.29 12.08
CA TYR A 84 2.88 -2.59 11.82
C TYR A 84 4.12 -3.44 12.11
N LYS A 85 4.12 -4.17 13.22
CA LYS A 85 5.23 -5.08 13.55
C LYS A 85 5.39 -6.17 12.50
N GLN A 86 4.28 -6.77 12.07
CA GLN A 86 4.29 -7.78 11.02
C GLN A 86 4.83 -7.18 9.72
N LYS A 87 4.34 -6.02 9.31
CA LYS A 87 4.77 -5.38 8.07
C LYS A 87 6.25 -4.98 8.10
N LEU A 88 6.73 -4.47 9.23
CA LEU A 88 8.13 -4.14 9.42
C LEU A 88 9.02 -5.38 9.27
N SER A 89 8.63 -6.50 9.88
CA SER A 89 9.36 -7.77 9.75
C SER A 89 9.42 -8.27 8.31
N GLU A 90 8.32 -8.15 7.55
CA GLU A 90 8.30 -8.52 6.12
C GLU A 90 9.25 -7.64 5.29
N ILE A 91 9.30 -6.34 5.58
CA ILE A 91 10.20 -5.40 4.90
C ILE A 91 11.66 -5.72 5.22
N GLU A 92 11.97 -5.99 6.49
CA GLU A 92 13.33 -6.35 6.92
C GLU A 92 13.82 -7.63 6.22
N GLU A 93 12.96 -8.64 6.08
CA GLU A 93 13.27 -9.86 5.33
C GLU A 93 13.55 -9.58 3.85
N GLN A 94 12.69 -8.78 3.20
CA GLN A 94 12.88 -8.38 1.81
C GLN A 94 14.17 -7.58 1.60
N ILE A 95 14.52 -6.69 2.53
CA ILE A 95 15.79 -5.95 2.51
C ILE A 95 16.96 -6.94 2.55
N GLY A 96 16.95 -7.92 3.45
CA GLY A 96 18.02 -8.92 3.54
C GLY A 96 18.21 -9.73 2.25
N VAL A 97 17.11 -10.13 1.61
CA VAL A 97 17.13 -10.81 0.30
C VAL A 97 17.71 -9.90 -0.78
N LEU A 98 17.23 -8.66 -0.88
CA LEU A 98 17.69 -7.70 -1.89
C LEU A 98 19.17 -7.32 -1.69
N GLN A 99 19.63 -7.20 -0.45
CA GLN A 99 21.05 -6.98 -0.13
C GLN A 99 21.91 -8.15 -0.60
N SER A 100 21.48 -9.38 -0.37
CA SER A 100 22.20 -10.58 -0.81
C SER A 100 22.32 -10.65 -2.34
N ILE A 101 21.21 -10.36 -3.04
CA ILE A 101 21.18 -10.30 -4.51
C ILE A 101 22.12 -9.20 -5.02
N LYS A 102 22.05 -8.01 -4.41
CA LYS A 102 22.92 -6.87 -4.76
C LYS A 102 24.39 -7.26 -4.66
N SER A 103 24.82 -7.84 -3.54
CA SER A 103 26.21 -8.25 -3.34
C SER A 103 26.67 -9.28 -4.38
N ASN A 104 25.82 -10.26 -4.73
CA ASN A 104 26.17 -11.22 -5.78
C ASN A 104 26.36 -10.56 -7.16
N LEU A 105 25.52 -9.57 -7.50
CA LEU A 105 25.66 -8.83 -8.75
C LEU A 105 26.94 -7.98 -8.75
N GLU A 106 27.27 -7.32 -7.64
CA GLU A 106 28.50 -6.54 -7.49
C GLU A 106 29.77 -7.40 -7.67
N GLU A 107 29.80 -8.61 -7.08
CA GLU A 107 30.90 -9.56 -7.25
C GLU A 107 31.08 -9.99 -8.72
N ARG A 108 29.97 -10.29 -9.40
CA ARG A 108 30.00 -10.69 -10.82
C ARG A 108 30.48 -9.55 -11.71
N ILE A 109 30.00 -8.32 -11.47
CA ILE A 109 30.45 -7.13 -12.20
C ILE A 109 31.95 -6.94 -11.99
N HIS A 110 32.43 -7.00 -10.74
CA HIS A 110 33.85 -6.86 -10.42
C HIS A 110 34.71 -7.94 -11.09
N TYR A 111 34.24 -9.19 -11.10
CA TYR A 111 34.90 -10.29 -11.79
C TYR A 111 35.06 -10.03 -13.30
N ILE A 112 34.00 -9.58 -13.97
CA ILE A 112 34.02 -9.29 -15.41
C ILE A 112 34.99 -8.16 -15.74
N LEU A 113 34.95 -7.06 -14.99
CA LEU A 113 35.83 -5.91 -15.24
C LEU A 113 37.32 -6.24 -15.06
N ASN A 114 37.65 -7.09 -14.08
CA ASN A 114 39.04 -7.43 -13.78
C ASN A 114 39.62 -8.58 -14.63
N ASN A 115 38.77 -9.44 -15.20
CA ASN A 115 39.21 -10.56 -16.04
C ASN A 115 39.04 -10.28 -17.53
N GLY A 116 38.07 -9.46 -17.94
CA GLY A 116 37.90 -9.05 -19.34
C GLY A 116 39.05 -8.19 -19.89
N THR A 117 39.83 -7.54 -19.02
CA THR A 117 41.02 -6.75 -19.42
C THR A 117 42.29 -7.60 -19.61
N LYS A 118 42.28 -8.89 -19.23
CA LYS A 118 43.45 -9.77 -19.38
C LYS A 118 43.47 -10.54 -20.70
N GLU A 119 42.34 -10.74 -21.36
CA GLU A 119 42.26 -11.50 -22.62
C GLU A 119 42.70 -10.71 -23.85
N GLU A 120 42.72 -9.37 -23.80
CA GLU A 120 43.20 -8.52 -24.93
C GLU A 120 44.73 -8.34 -25.00
N LYS A 121 45.52 -8.90 -24.06
CA LYS A 121 46.99 -8.74 -24.03
C LYS A 121 47.80 -9.94 -24.53
N PHE A 122 47.16 -10.92 -25.17
CA PHE A 122 47.83 -12.13 -25.69
C PHE A 122 47.63 -12.40 -27.19
N GLN A 123 47.36 -11.37 -28.00
CA GLN A 123 47.50 -11.43 -29.46
C GLN A 123 48.58 -10.47 -29.97
#